data_AF-A0A434GIL5-F1
#
_entry.id   AF-A0A434GIL5-F1
#
_cell.length_a   1.000
_cell.length_b   1.000
_cell.length_c   1.000
_cell.angle_alpha   90.00
_cell.angle_beta   90.00
_cell.angle_gamma   90.00
#
_symmetry.space_group_name_H-M   'P 1'
#
loop_
_entity.id
_entity.type
_entity.pdbx_description
1 polymer ?
#
loop_
_entity_poly.entity_id
_entity_poly.type
_entity_poly.pdbx_seq_one_letter_code
_entity_poly.pdbx_strand_id
1 'polypeptide(L)'
;IGLLEPDRNLLLRVQAQFHLHELAIEDAEHPHQRPKIEQYGDALFIVARTAQLIDGRVTFGETHLFVGSGYIVSVRHGPSTSYAAVRQHWESCPHSLAKGEDFVLYAILDFIVDNYMPVLEQIEDEVEAIEDKVLLKPMTAPDIERLYMLRRDLLRLRNAALPLVEVCRRLTSAELPQIHTAMHPLFRDVTDHIRTVQEKIDSLREVLAFAFEASLLVGQS
;
A
#
# COMPACT_ATOMS: atom_id res chain seq x y z
N ILE A 1 -14.24 12.00 5.26
CA ILE A 1 -13.89 13.00 4.22
C ILE A 1 -12.68 12.48 3.44
N GLY A 2 -12.61 12.70 2.13
CA GLY A 2 -11.44 12.35 1.32
C GLY A 2 -10.85 13.58 0.62
N LEU A 3 -9.56 13.82 0.82
CA LEU A 3 -8.80 14.93 0.28
C LEU A 3 -7.69 14.40 -0.64
N LEU A 4 -7.48 15.06 -1.77
CA LEU A 4 -6.37 14.79 -2.69
C LEU A 4 -5.49 16.03 -2.73
N GLU A 5 -4.23 15.87 -2.34
CA GLU A 5 -3.20 16.92 -2.32
C GLU A 5 -3.74 18.26 -1.75
N PRO A 6 -4.31 18.26 -0.52
CA PRO A 6 -4.86 19.48 0.06
C PRO A 6 -3.77 20.51 0.33
N ASP A 7 -4.11 21.79 0.17
CA ASP A 7 -3.24 22.86 0.63
C ASP A 7 -3.21 22.97 2.17
N ARG A 8 -2.21 23.69 2.68
CA ARG A 8 -2.03 23.89 4.13
C ARG A 8 -3.24 24.52 4.79
N ASN A 9 -3.90 25.47 4.14
CA ASN A 9 -5.07 26.15 4.69
C ASN A 9 -6.23 25.17 4.90
N LEU A 10 -6.46 24.27 3.95
CA LEU A 10 -7.47 23.22 4.06
C LEU A 10 -7.11 22.23 5.16
N LEU A 11 -5.84 21.80 5.27
CA LEU A 11 -5.39 20.94 6.36
C LEU A 11 -5.61 21.58 7.74
N LEU A 12 -5.30 22.87 7.92
CA LEU A 12 -5.54 23.60 9.18
C LEU A 12 -7.03 23.71 9.52
N ARG A 13 -7.91 23.89 8.51
CA ARG A 13 -9.37 23.86 8.76
C ARG A 13 -9.84 22.49 9.24
N VAL A 14 -9.32 21.42 8.63
CA VAL A 14 -9.63 20.04 9.02
C VAL A 14 -9.10 19.76 10.42
N GLN A 15 -7.89 20.22 10.73
CA GLN A 15 -7.31 20.14 12.07
C GLN A 15 -8.22 20.78 13.11
N ALA A 16 -8.65 22.02 12.87
CA ALA A 16 -9.52 22.75 13.80
C ALA A 16 -10.89 22.07 13.97
N GLN A 17 -11.44 21.51 12.89
CA GLN A 17 -12.75 20.87 12.88
C GLN A 17 -12.79 19.54 13.65
N PHE A 18 -11.72 18.75 13.55
CA PHE A 18 -11.66 17.40 14.13
C PHE A 18 -10.69 17.29 15.30
N HIS A 19 -10.13 18.43 15.75
CA HIS A 19 -9.13 18.50 16.82
C HIS A 19 -7.92 17.57 16.59
N LEU A 20 -7.43 17.53 15.35
CA LEU A 20 -6.32 16.66 14.97
C LEU A 20 -5.01 17.12 15.63
N HIS A 21 -4.19 16.15 16.03
CA HIS A 21 -2.91 16.43 16.66
C HIS A 21 -1.95 17.14 15.71
N GLU A 22 -1.18 18.10 16.22
CA GLU A 22 -0.26 18.94 15.42
C GLU A 22 0.77 18.11 14.64
N LEU A 23 1.43 17.16 15.31
CA LEU A 23 2.39 16.25 14.67
C LEU A 23 1.79 15.43 13.50
N ALA A 24 0.52 15.01 13.63
CA ALA A 24 -0.14 14.25 12.57
C ALA A 24 -0.50 15.13 11.36
N ILE A 25 -0.74 16.43 11.58
CA ILE A 25 -0.94 17.41 10.51
C ILE A 25 0.39 17.74 9.82
N GLU A 26 1.47 17.90 10.57
CA GLU A 26 2.81 18.10 10.01
C GLU A 26 3.20 16.94 9.09
N ASP A 27 2.98 15.69 9.53
CA ASP A 27 3.20 14.52 8.69
C ASP A 27 2.27 14.46 7.47
N ALA A 28 1.04 15.01 7.57
CA ALA A 28 0.14 15.13 6.43
C ALA A 28 0.45 16.31 5.49
N GLU A 29 1.23 17.28 5.94
CA GLU A 29 1.76 18.35 5.08
C GLU A 29 3.03 17.89 4.35
N HIS A 30 3.80 16.97 4.95
CA HIS A 30 5.07 16.48 4.41
C HIS A 30 4.98 15.03 3.92
N PRO A 31 4.74 14.82 2.61
CA PRO A 31 4.65 13.49 2.06
C PRO A 31 6.00 12.76 2.05
N HIS A 32 5.99 11.48 1.69
CA HIS A 32 7.10 10.50 1.73
C HIS A 32 7.30 9.81 3.08
N GLN A 33 6.21 9.65 3.83
CA GLN A 33 6.21 8.92 5.09
C GLN A 33 6.24 7.41 4.86
N ARG A 34 6.91 6.68 5.76
CA ARG A 34 6.80 5.20 5.80
C ARG A 34 5.44 4.81 6.38
N PRO A 35 4.86 3.66 5.98
CA PRO A 35 3.64 3.20 6.62
C PRO A 35 3.86 3.05 8.13
N LYS A 36 2.91 3.60 8.89
CA LYS A 36 2.98 3.66 10.35
C LYS A 36 1.58 3.82 10.93
N ILE A 37 1.48 3.56 12.23
CA ILE A 37 0.28 3.83 13.03
C ILE A 37 0.71 4.49 14.34
N GLU A 38 0.08 5.62 14.66
CA GLU A 38 0.34 6.42 15.84
C GLU A 38 -0.99 6.74 16.52
N GLN A 39 -0.99 6.75 17.85
CA GLN A 39 -2.14 7.07 18.65
C GLN A 39 -1.93 8.44 19.28
N TYR A 40 -2.90 9.34 19.08
CA TYR A 40 -2.92 10.67 19.66
C TYR A 40 -4.20 10.83 20.49
N GLY A 41 -4.10 10.50 21.78
CA GLY A 41 -5.27 10.44 22.66
C GLY A 41 -6.27 9.39 22.15
N ASP A 42 -7.47 9.85 21.80
CA ASP A 42 -8.57 9.01 21.30
C ASP A 42 -8.60 8.88 19.77
N ALA A 43 -7.66 9.52 19.06
CA ALA A 43 -7.56 9.45 17.60
C ALA A 43 -6.37 8.59 17.17
N LEU A 44 -6.50 7.95 16.00
CA LEU A 44 -5.43 7.24 15.32
C LEU A 44 -5.00 8.02 14.08
N PHE A 45 -3.69 8.03 13.85
CA PHE A 45 -3.07 8.45 12.61
C PHE A 45 -2.41 7.25 11.95
N ILE A 46 -2.80 6.94 10.72
CA ILE A 46 -2.24 5.83 9.94
C ILE A 46 -1.68 6.39 8.64
N VAL A 47 -0.49 5.94 8.26
CA VAL A 47 0.06 6.13 6.92
C VAL A 47 0.09 4.79 6.22
N ALA A 48 -0.42 4.75 4.99
CA ALA A 48 -0.32 3.62 4.09
C ALA A 48 0.26 4.08 2.75
N ARG A 49 1.14 3.27 2.16
CA ARG A 49 1.68 3.54 0.81
C ARG A 49 0.75 2.94 -0.23
N THR A 50 0.65 3.58 -1.38
CA THR A 50 -0.08 3.07 -2.55
C THR A 50 0.89 2.77 -3.67
N ALA A 51 0.55 1.83 -4.53
CA ALA A 51 1.29 1.53 -5.76
C ALA A 51 0.33 1.47 -6.95
N GLN A 52 0.79 1.93 -8.10
CA GLN A 52 0.07 1.87 -9.37
C GLN A 52 1.05 1.71 -10.52
N LEU A 53 0.55 1.16 -11.63
CA LEU A 53 1.24 1.21 -12.92
C LEU A 53 0.81 2.45 -13.68
N ILE A 54 1.78 3.29 -14.03
CA ILE A 54 1.61 4.44 -14.93
C ILE A 54 2.68 4.32 -16.00
N ASP A 55 2.26 4.27 -17.27
CA ASP A 55 3.15 4.13 -18.43
C ASP A 55 4.15 2.97 -18.30
N GLY A 56 3.68 1.82 -17.79
CA GLY A 56 4.51 0.63 -17.59
C GLY A 56 5.55 0.75 -16.46
N ARG A 57 5.42 1.74 -15.58
CA ARG A 57 6.30 1.93 -14.42
C ARG A 57 5.53 1.96 -13.12
N VAL A 58 6.12 1.32 -12.10
CA VAL A 58 5.57 1.36 -10.75
C VAL A 58 5.79 2.75 -10.16
N THR A 59 4.67 3.42 -9.92
CA THR A 59 4.62 4.71 -9.26
C THR A 59 3.91 4.57 -7.93
N PHE A 60 4.36 5.34 -6.95
CA PHE A 60 3.91 5.21 -5.58
C PHE A 60 3.33 6.52 -5.08
N GLY A 61 2.22 6.44 -4.38
CA GLY A 61 1.68 7.51 -3.57
C GLY A 61 1.58 7.06 -2.12
N GLU A 62 0.79 7.80 -1.36
CA GLU A 62 0.46 7.47 0.02
C GLU A 62 -0.88 8.05 0.42
N THR A 63 -1.44 7.46 1.47
CA THR A 63 -2.71 7.84 2.06
C THR A 63 -2.55 7.92 3.57
N HIS A 64 -2.81 9.10 4.11
CA HIS A 64 -2.80 9.38 5.53
C HIS A 64 -4.24 9.37 6.03
N LEU A 65 -4.49 8.64 7.10
CA LEU A 65 -5.82 8.40 7.66
C LEU A 65 -5.85 8.92 9.08
N PHE A 66 -6.75 9.86 9.33
CA PHE A 66 -7.12 10.28 10.67
C PHE A 66 -8.42 9.58 11.02
N VAL A 67 -8.42 8.83 12.11
CA VAL A 67 -9.57 8.06 12.58
C VAL A 67 -9.88 8.49 14.00
N GLY A 68 -11.11 8.89 14.25
CA GLY A 68 -11.58 9.23 15.60
C GLY A 68 -13.08 9.04 15.69
N SER A 69 -13.65 9.31 16.86
CA SER A 69 -15.06 9.05 17.10
C SER A 69 -15.95 9.82 16.12
N GLY A 70 -16.70 9.08 15.30
CA GLY A 70 -17.63 9.64 14.33
C GLY A 70 -16.98 10.27 13.09
N TYR A 71 -15.67 10.10 12.86
CA TYR A 71 -15.03 10.59 11.65
C TYR A 71 -13.87 9.72 11.14
N ILE A 72 -13.70 9.79 9.83
CA ILE A 72 -12.47 9.38 9.15
C ILE A 72 -12.10 10.43 8.11
N VAL A 73 -10.84 10.85 8.09
CA VAL A 73 -10.30 11.76 7.07
C VAL A 73 -9.16 11.07 6.36
N SER A 74 -9.28 10.89 5.05
CA SER A 74 -8.18 10.40 4.20
C SER A 74 -7.55 11.55 3.43
N VAL A 75 -6.25 11.76 3.59
CA VAL A 75 -5.43 12.69 2.82
C VAL A 75 -4.55 11.88 1.89
N ARG A 76 -4.62 12.12 0.58
CA ARG A 76 -3.86 11.37 -0.42
C ARG A 76 -2.83 12.25 -1.10
N HIS A 77 -1.62 11.72 -1.27
CA HIS A 77 -0.53 12.36 -2.00
C HIS A 77 0.00 11.45 -3.09
N GLY A 78 0.21 12.02 -4.28
CA GLY A 78 0.71 11.28 -5.43
C GLY A 78 -0.24 10.17 -5.93
N PRO A 79 0.28 9.25 -6.75
CA PRO A 79 -0.53 8.27 -7.45
C PRO A 79 -1.27 7.27 -6.55
N SER A 80 -2.58 7.18 -6.76
CA SER A 80 -3.46 6.22 -6.10
C SER A 80 -4.68 5.96 -6.97
N THR A 81 -5.24 4.74 -6.88
CA THR A 81 -6.49 4.43 -7.57
C THR A 81 -7.59 5.25 -6.93
N SER A 82 -8.56 5.75 -7.70
CA SER A 82 -9.62 6.58 -7.13
C SER A 82 -10.43 5.80 -6.09
N TYR A 83 -10.57 6.34 -4.88
CA TYR A 83 -11.38 5.70 -3.82
C TYR A 83 -12.88 5.90 -4.06
N ALA A 84 -13.27 6.56 -5.15
CA ALA A 84 -14.68 6.78 -5.48
C ALA A 84 -15.44 5.45 -5.61
N ALA A 85 -14.83 4.42 -6.20
CA ALA A 85 -15.43 3.10 -6.33
C ALA A 85 -15.69 2.45 -4.97
N VAL A 86 -14.71 2.48 -4.07
CA VAL A 86 -14.83 1.95 -2.68
C VAL A 86 -15.92 2.68 -1.92
N ARG A 87 -15.93 4.02 -2.00
CA ARG A 87 -16.95 4.85 -1.38
C ARG A 87 -18.34 4.48 -1.89
N GLN A 88 -18.53 4.48 -3.21
CA GLN A 88 -19.82 4.17 -3.83
C GLN A 88 -20.31 2.76 -3.47
N HIS A 89 -19.40 1.78 -3.47
CA HIS A 89 -19.71 0.41 -3.10
C HIS A 89 -20.22 0.34 -1.65
N TRP A 90 -19.48 0.88 -0.68
CA TRP A 90 -19.88 0.77 0.73
C TRP A 90 -21.03 1.69 1.14
N GLU A 91 -21.21 2.84 0.48
CA GLU A 91 -22.41 3.67 0.63
C GLU A 91 -23.69 2.94 0.16
N SER A 92 -23.56 1.96 -0.76
CA SER A 92 -24.67 1.10 -1.17
C SER A 92 -24.93 -0.10 -0.24
N CYS A 93 -24.12 -0.27 0.81
CA CYS A 93 -24.18 -1.37 1.78
C CYS A 93 -24.40 -0.85 3.23
N PRO A 94 -25.60 -0.33 3.58
CA PRO A 94 -25.83 0.34 4.87
C PRO A 94 -25.52 -0.50 6.11
N HIS A 95 -25.77 -1.81 6.04
CA HIS A 95 -25.52 -2.71 7.17
C HIS A 95 -24.02 -2.85 7.49
N SER A 96 -23.17 -2.85 6.46
CA SER A 96 -21.72 -2.85 6.64
C SER A 96 -21.22 -1.49 7.12
N LEU A 97 -21.71 -0.40 6.53
CA LEU A 97 -21.32 0.96 6.92
C LEU A 97 -21.73 1.31 8.35
N ALA A 98 -22.82 0.72 8.84
CA ALA A 98 -23.29 0.87 10.23
C ALA A 98 -22.33 0.27 11.27
N LYS A 99 -21.30 -0.50 10.86
CA LYS A 99 -20.26 -1.00 11.76
C LYS A 99 -19.33 0.10 12.28
N GLY A 100 -19.31 1.28 11.66
CA GLY A 100 -18.62 2.46 12.16
C GLY A 100 -17.32 2.81 11.43
N GLU A 101 -16.55 3.70 12.05
CA GLU A 101 -15.31 4.28 11.52
C GLU A 101 -14.20 3.25 11.28
N ASP A 102 -14.11 2.22 12.11
CA ASP A 102 -13.16 1.13 11.99
C ASP A 102 -13.47 0.22 10.79
N PHE A 103 -14.74 0.08 10.40
CA PHE A 103 -15.12 -0.57 9.14
C PHE A 103 -14.68 0.25 7.93
N VAL A 104 -14.81 1.57 7.98
CA VAL A 104 -14.34 2.43 6.88
C VAL A 104 -12.80 2.41 6.81
N LEU A 105 -12.11 2.37 7.94
CA LEU A 105 -10.67 2.16 8.00
C LEU A 105 -10.27 0.84 7.33
N TYR A 106 -10.93 -0.27 7.71
CA TYR A 106 -10.75 -1.57 7.07
C TYR A 106 -10.94 -1.47 5.55
N ALA A 107 -12.07 -0.94 5.08
CA ALA A 107 -12.39 -0.86 3.66
C ALA A 107 -11.36 -0.06 2.85
N ILE A 108 -10.77 0.97 3.45
CA ILE A 108 -9.70 1.74 2.80
C ILE A 108 -8.40 0.94 2.75
N LEU A 109 -7.99 0.32 3.87
CA LEU A 109 -6.75 -0.45 3.92
C LEU A 109 -6.81 -1.68 3.00
N ASP A 110 -7.92 -2.40 3.01
CA ASP A 110 -8.20 -3.53 2.12
C ASP A 110 -8.05 -3.13 0.65
N PHE A 111 -8.72 -2.03 0.26
CA PHE A 111 -8.56 -1.48 -1.08
C PHE A 111 -7.12 -1.11 -1.43
N ILE A 112 -6.35 -0.51 -0.50
CA ILE A 112 -4.94 -0.19 -0.75
C ILE A 112 -4.14 -1.47 -0.98
N VAL A 113 -4.36 -2.50 -0.17
CA VAL A 113 -3.66 -3.79 -0.27
C VAL A 113 -4.00 -4.48 -1.60
N ASP A 114 -5.27 -4.52 -1.98
CA ASP A 114 -5.73 -5.13 -3.23
C ASP A 114 -5.09 -4.49 -4.47
N ASN A 115 -4.87 -3.17 -4.44
CA ASN A 115 -4.25 -2.46 -5.56
C ASN A 115 -2.76 -2.82 -5.77
N TYR A 116 -2.12 -3.55 -4.86
CA TYR A 116 -0.77 -4.09 -5.13
C TYR A 116 -0.80 -5.27 -6.11
N MET A 117 -1.87 -6.08 -6.13
CA MET A 117 -1.89 -7.31 -6.92
C MET A 117 -1.84 -7.06 -8.44
N PRO A 118 -2.61 -6.13 -9.03
CA PRO A 118 -2.49 -5.81 -10.45
C PRO A 118 -1.09 -5.31 -10.84
N VAL A 119 -0.40 -4.64 -9.92
CA VAL A 119 0.99 -4.20 -10.15
C VAL A 119 1.95 -5.39 -10.17
N LEU A 120 1.75 -6.35 -9.27
CA LEU A 120 2.57 -7.56 -9.19
C LEU A 120 2.32 -8.52 -10.34
N GLU A 121 1.08 -8.67 -10.80
CA GLU A 121 0.74 -9.48 -11.97
C GLU A 121 1.46 -8.97 -13.24
N GLN A 122 1.47 -7.66 -13.47
CA GLN A 122 2.22 -7.11 -14.60
C GLN A 122 3.73 -7.34 -14.48
N ILE A 123 4.29 -7.24 -13.27
CA ILE A 123 5.71 -7.53 -13.05
C ILE A 123 5.99 -9.01 -13.27
N GLU A 124 5.11 -9.89 -12.80
CA GLU A 124 5.20 -11.34 -13.00
C GLU A 124 5.25 -11.69 -14.48
N ASP A 125 4.33 -11.18 -15.31
CA ASP A 125 4.34 -11.37 -16.76
C ASP A 125 5.69 -10.98 -17.39
N GLU A 126 6.31 -9.91 -16.89
CA GLU A 126 7.60 -9.43 -17.38
C GLU A 126 8.79 -10.25 -16.88
N VAL A 127 8.71 -10.78 -15.66
CA VAL A 127 9.71 -11.69 -15.09
C VAL A 127 9.70 -13.00 -15.88
N GLU A 128 8.52 -13.58 -16.12
CA GLU A 128 8.36 -14.79 -16.93
C GLU A 128 8.93 -14.60 -18.35
N ALA A 129 8.63 -13.46 -18.98
CA ALA A 129 9.16 -13.15 -20.31
C ALA A 129 10.69 -13.00 -20.35
N ILE A 130 11.34 -12.64 -19.23
CA ILE A 130 12.81 -12.62 -19.13
C ILE A 130 13.34 -14.04 -18.91
N GLU A 131 12.71 -14.81 -18.04
CA GLU A 131 13.10 -16.19 -17.74
C GLU A 131 13.09 -17.06 -19.01
N ASP A 132 12.01 -17.01 -19.79
CA ASP A 132 11.88 -17.72 -21.06
C ASP A 132 12.99 -17.37 -22.06
N LYS A 133 13.40 -16.09 -22.11
CA LYS A 133 14.47 -15.64 -23.01
C LYS A 133 15.83 -16.18 -22.61
N VAL A 134 16.14 -16.21 -21.31
CA VAL A 134 17.44 -16.66 -20.78
C VAL A 134 17.70 -18.12 -21.13
N LEU A 135 16.65 -18.95 -21.14
CA LEU A 135 16.76 -20.37 -21.51
C LEU A 135 17.08 -20.59 -22.99
N LEU A 136 16.72 -19.63 -23.85
CA LEU A 136 16.86 -19.76 -25.31
C LEU A 136 18.14 -19.10 -25.84
N LYS A 137 18.59 -18.00 -25.22
CA LYS A 137 19.74 -17.22 -25.70
C LYS A 137 20.40 -16.42 -24.56
N PRO A 138 21.69 -16.07 -24.71
CA PRO A 138 22.33 -15.12 -23.79
C PRO A 138 21.56 -13.80 -23.71
N MET A 139 21.51 -13.21 -22.51
CA MET A 139 20.88 -11.90 -22.32
C MET A 139 21.63 -10.80 -23.08
N THR A 140 20.86 -9.89 -23.67
CA THR A 140 21.42 -8.66 -24.26
C THR A 140 21.52 -7.55 -23.21
N ALA A 141 22.27 -6.49 -23.51
CA ALA A 141 22.36 -5.34 -22.60
C ALA A 141 20.99 -4.73 -22.24
N PRO A 142 20.03 -4.57 -23.17
CA PRO A 142 18.65 -4.19 -22.84
C PRO A 142 17.93 -5.14 -21.89
N ASP A 143 18.13 -6.45 -22.01
CA ASP A 143 17.49 -7.43 -21.12
C ASP A 143 18.03 -7.27 -19.68
N ILE A 144 19.35 -7.06 -19.54
CA ILE A 144 20.00 -6.82 -18.25
C ILE A 144 19.49 -5.51 -17.62
N GLU A 145 19.37 -4.44 -18.40
CA GLU A 145 18.80 -3.17 -17.93
C GLU A 145 17.36 -3.35 -17.42
N ARG A 146 16.52 -4.07 -18.17
CA ARG A 146 15.14 -4.34 -17.75
C ARG A 146 15.08 -5.16 -16.47
N LEU A 147 15.92 -6.19 -16.34
CA LEU A 147 16.05 -6.99 -15.12
C LEU A 147 16.40 -6.14 -13.90
N TYR A 148 17.37 -5.23 -14.02
CA TYR A 148 17.73 -4.32 -12.93
C TYR A 148 16.58 -3.38 -12.55
N MET A 149 15.81 -2.90 -13.55
CA MET A 149 14.63 -2.08 -13.28
C MET A 149 13.56 -2.85 -12.50
N LEU A 150 13.22 -4.08 -12.92
CA LEU A 150 12.24 -4.92 -12.22
C LEU A 150 12.69 -5.23 -10.78
N ARG A 151 13.98 -5.55 -10.58
CA ARG A 151 14.55 -5.76 -9.24
C ARG A 151 14.41 -4.51 -8.36
N ARG A 152 14.60 -3.32 -8.93
CA ARG A 152 14.44 -2.04 -8.21
C ARG A 152 12.98 -1.80 -7.86
N ASP A 153 12.05 -2.07 -8.78
CA ASP A 153 10.62 -1.88 -8.55
C ASP A 153 10.08 -2.86 -7.49
N LEU A 154 10.48 -4.14 -7.53
CA LEU A 154 10.18 -5.13 -6.49
C LEU A 154 10.71 -4.71 -5.11
N LEU A 155 11.93 -4.15 -5.04
CA LEU A 155 12.46 -3.63 -3.77
C LEU A 155 11.64 -2.45 -3.25
N ARG A 156 11.19 -1.55 -4.13
CA ARG A 156 10.33 -0.41 -3.75
C ARG A 156 8.96 -0.88 -3.28
N LEU A 157 8.37 -1.87 -3.97
CA LEU A 157 7.12 -2.51 -3.56
C LEU A 157 7.26 -3.15 -2.19
N ARG A 158 8.34 -3.91 -1.96
CA ARG A 158 8.64 -4.50 -0.64
C ARG A 158 8.72 -3.43 0.44
N ASN A 159 9.42 -2.33 0.20
CA ASN A 159 9.55 -1.24 1.18
C ASN A 159 8.22 -0.51 1.44
N ALA A 160 7.28 -0.52 0.49
CA ALA A 160 5.96 0.06 0.64
C ALA A 160 4.99 -0.89 1.38
N ALA A 161 5.02 -2.19 1.06
CA ALA A 161 4.12 -3.20 1.59
C ALA A 161 4.56 -3.74 2.97
N LEU A 162 5.87 -3.92 3.19
CA LEU A 162 6.41 -4.57 4.39
C LEU A 162 5.96 -3.92 5.70
N PRO A 163 6.07 -2.58 5.86
CA PRO A 163 5.70 -1.94 7.12
C PRO A 163 4.19 -2.00 7.40
N LEU A 164 3.36 -2.21 6.37
CA LEU A 164 1.91 -2.26 6.52
C LEU A 164 1.43 -3.50 7.29
N VAL A 165 2.20 -4.61 7.30
CA VAL A 165 1.91 -5.77 8.16
C VAL A 165 1.87 -5.37 9.63
N GLU A 166 2.86 -4.59 10.08
CA GLU A 166 2.91 -4.17 11.49
C GLU A 166 1.79 -3.19 11.81
N VAL A 167 1.40 -2.32 10.87
CA VAL A 167 0.24 -1.45 11.00
C VAL A 167 -1.04 -2.27 11.21
N CYS A 168 -1.32 -3.24 10.32
CA CYS A 168 -2.50 -4.08 10.42
C CYS A 168 -2.48 -4.98 11.67
N ARG A 169 -1.31 -5.50 12.06
CA ARG A 169 -1.14 -6.26 13.29
C ARG A 169 -1.48 -5.41 14.51
N ARG A 170 -1.02 -4.16 14.57
CA ARG A 170 -1.35 -3.24 15.67
C ARG A 170 -2.84 -2.92 15.75
N LEU A 171 -3.56 -2.83 14.63
CA LEU A 171 -5.03 -2.66 14.59
C LEU A 171 -5.80 -3.84 15.22
N THR A 172 -5.15 -4.98 15.43
CA THR A 172 -5.72 -6.14 16.15
C THR A 172 -5.23 -6.26 17.59
N SER A 173 -4.41 -5.31 18.05
CA SER A 173 -3.86 -5.29 19.41
C SER A 173 -4.89 -4.79 20.41
N ALA A 174 -4.88 -5.38 21.61
CA ALA A 174 -5.69 -4.91 22.75
C ALA A 174 -5.27 -3.50 23.25
N GLU A 175 -4.12 -2.99 22.80
CA GLU A 175 -3.59 -1.68 23.15
C GLU A 175 -4.24 -0.52 22.38
N LEU A 176 -5.08 -0.80 21.37
CA LEU A 176 -5.80 0.21 20.59
C LEU A 176 -7.29 0.17 20.91
N PRO A 177 -7.76 0.85 21.97
CA PRO A 177 -9.17 0.83 22.37
C PRO A 177 -10.11 1.48 21.34
N GLN A 178 -9.57 2.23 20.36
CA GLN A 178 -10.33 2.85 19.27
C GLN A 178 -10.85 1.83 18.25
N ILE A 179 -10.30 0.61 18.22
CA ILE A 179 -10.72 -0.43 17.30
C ILE A 179 -11.60 -1.43 18.04
N HIS A 180 -12.82 -1.66 17.56
CA HIS A 180 -13.69 -2.64 18.18
C HIS A 180 -13.17 -4.06 17.92
N THR A 181 -13.19 -4.91 18.96
CA THR A 181 -12.74 -6.31 18.86
C THR A 181 -13.49 -7.12 17.81
N ALA A 182 -14.75 -6.76 17.52
CA ALA A 182 -15.55 -7.34 16.44
C ALA A 182 -14.94 -7.12 15.04
N MET A 183 -14.07 -6.13 14.88
CA MET A 183 -13.39 -5.80 13.62
C MET A 183 -12.04 -6.49 13.45
N HIS A 184 -11.50 -7.13 14.50
CA HIS A 184 -10.23 -7.84 14.42
C HIS A 184 -10.18 -8.92 13.31
N PRO A 185 -11.24 -9.70 13.03
CA PRO A 185 -11.24 -10.62 11.90
C PRO A 185 -10.98 -9.93 10.55
N LEU A 186 -11.54 -8.75 10.33
CA LEU A 186 -11.39 -8.00 9.08
C LEU A 186 -9.97 -7.44 8.93
N PHE A 187 -9.37 -6.92 10.01
CA PHE A 187 -7.97 -6.49 9.95
C PHE A 187 -6.98 -7.66 9.83
N ARG A 188 -7.32 -8.85 10.34
CA ARG A 188 -6.53 -10.07 10.10
C ARG A 188 -6.56 -10.48 8.63
N ASP A 189 -7.71 -10.39 7.98
CA ASP A 189 -7.86 -10.63 6.53
C ASP A 189 -6.93 -9.71 5.72
N VAL A 190 -6.95 -8.39 5.99
CA VAL A 190 -6.01 -7.44 5.37
C VAL A 190 -4.54 -7.80 5.68
N THR A 191 -4.25 -8.28 6.90
CA THR A 191 -2.91 -8.73 7.28
C THR A 191 -2.46 -9.94 6.46
N ASP A 192 -3.37 -10.86 6.16
CA ASP A 192 -3.08 -12.04 5.36
C ASP A 192 -2.91 -11.68 3.88
N HIS A 193 -3.76 -10.78 3.34
CA HIS A 193 -3.60 -10.25 1.97
C HIS A 193 -2.25 -9.56 1.77
N ILE A 194 -1.82 -8.70 2.71
CA ILE A 194 -0.52 -8.02 2.58
C ILE A 194 0.67 -9.00 2.73
N ARG A 195 0.51 -10.12 3.45
CA ARG A 195 1.52 -11.18 3.48
C ARG A 195 1.62 -11.90 2.15
N THR A 196 0.49 -12.22 1.51
CA THR A 196 0.49 -12.79 0.15
C THR A 196 1.18 -11.86 -0.85
N VAL A 197 0.95 -10.54 -0.76
CA VAL A 197 1.68 -9.53 -1.55
C VAL A 197 3.20 -9.63 -1.31
N GLN A 198 3.64 -9.78 -0.06
CA GLN A 198 5.07 -9.90 0.28
C GLN A 198 5.68 -11.19 -0.24
N GLU A 199 5.00 -12.32 -0.06
CA GLU A 199 5.43 -13.63 -0.56
C GLU A 199 5.61 -13.58 -2.08
N LYS A 200 4.65 -13.01 -2.82
CA LYS A 200 4.76 -12.84 -4.27
C LYS A 200 5.93 -11.94 -4.66
N ILE A 201 6.16 -10.83 -3.95
CA ILE A 201 7.34 -9.97 -4.18
C ILE A 201 8.64 -10.75 -3.99
N ASP A 202 8.75 -11.53 -2.92
CA ASP A 202 9.98 -12.28 -2.63
C ASP A 202 10.18 -13.42 -3.64
N SER A 203 9.14 -14.15 -4.04
CA SER A 203 9.22 -15.15 -5.12
C SER A 203 9.68 -14.54 -6.45
N LEU A 204 9.11 -13.41 -6.88
CA LEU A 204 9.53 -12.74 -8.12
C LEU A 204 11.00 -12.27 -8.08
N ARG A 205 11.47 -11.85 -6.91
CA ARG A 205 12.89 -11.49 -6.72
C ARG A 205 13.82 -12.69 -6.82
N GLU A 206 13.39 -13.84 -6.32
CA GLU A 206 14.13 -15.11 -6.44
C GLU A 206 14.20 -15.55 -7.90
N VAL A 207 13.08 -15.57 -8.63
CA VAL A 207 13.05 -15.91 -10.07
C VAL A 207 13.98 -15.01 -10.87
N LEU A 208 13.94 -13.69 -10.66
CA LEU A 208 14.86 -12.76 -11.32
C LEU A 208 16.33 -13.00 -10.98
N ALA A 209 16.63 -13.42 -9.74
CA ALA A 209 18.00 -13.75 -9.35
C ALA A 209 18.48 -15.01 -10.08
N PHE A 210 17.65 -16.05 -10.16
CA PHE A 210 17.96 -17.26 -10.90
C PHE A 210 18.13 -17.01 -12.40
N ALA A 211 17.24 -16.21 -13.02
CA ALA A 211 17.36 -15.83 -14.42
C ALA A 211 18.69 -15.09 -14.70
N PHE A 212 19.10 -14.20 -13.79
CA PHE A 212 20.39 -13.53 -13.90
C PHE A 212 21.57 -14.51 -13.82
N GLU A 213 21.56 -15.42 -12.85
CA GLU A 213 22.62 -16.43 -12.67
C GLU A 213 22.71 -17.39 -13.87
N ALA A 214 21.57 -17.88 -14.36
CA ALA A 214 21.51 -18.73 -15.54
C ALA A 214 22.08 -18.02 -16.78
N SER A 215 21.81 -16.72 -16.96
CA SER A 215 22.35 -15.95 -18.08
C SER A 215 23.88 -15.85 -18.07
N LEU A 216 24.50 -15.80 -16.88
CA LEU A 216 25.95 -15.76 -16.72
C LEU A 216 26.62 -17.09 -17.07
N LEU A 217 25.94 -18.22 -16.82
CA LEU A 217 26.43 -19.56 -17.17
C LEU A 217 26.35 -19.80 -18.68
N VAL A 218 25.25 -19.42 -19.33
CA VAL A 218 25.07 -19.57 -20.78
C VAL A 218 26.04 -18.68 -21.56
N GLY A 219 26.38 -17.49 -21.06
CA GLY A 219 27.35 -16.58 -21.70
C GLY A 219 28.82 -17.02 -21.63
N GLN A 220 29.16 -18.07 -20.86
CA GLN A 220 30.52 -18.62 -20.77
C GLN A 220 30.73 -19.88 -21.64
N SER A 221 29.67 -20.35 -22.31
CA SER A 221 29.67 -21.54 -23.20
C SER A 221 29.79 -21.14 -24.66
#